data_AF-A0A6P1DC48-F1
#
_entry.id   AF-A0A6P1DC48-F1
#
_cell.length_a   1.000
_cell.length_b   1.000
_cell.length_c   1.000
_cell.angle_alpha   90.00
_cell.angle_beta   90.00
_cell.angle_gamma   90.00
#
_symmetry.space_group_name_H-M   'P 1'
#
loop_
_entity.id
_entity.type
_entity.pdbx_description
1 polymer ?
#
loop_
_entity_poly.entity_id
_entity_poly.type
_entity_poly.pdbx_seq_one_letter_code
_entity_poly.pdbx_strand_id
1 'polypeptide(L)'
;GVAEVPRWRILPDRVGSDASNAWQDNIGGGPLGWTELLLQAKSVPTYLNDDWGRDWGSLEQFTPYDPSAAPAELEITTVTRSGRADDSPIRIR
;
A
#
# COMPACT_ATOMS: atom_id res chain seq x y z
N GLY A 1 6.76 11.88 2.86
CA GLY A 1 8.06 11.21 2.75
C GLY A 1 8.04 9.79 3.29
N VAL A 2 7.23 9.50 4.32
CA VAL A 2 7.10 8.16 4.91
C VAL A 2 5.61 7.83 5.02
N ALA A 3 5.20 6.61 4.66
CA ALA A 3 3.83 6.13 4.73
C ALA A 3 3.59 5.33 6.03
N GLU A 4 2.36 5.31 6.54
CA GLU A 4 1.96 4.42 7.64
C GLU A 4 1.72 3.00 7.11
N VAL A 5 2.16 2.01 7.87
CA VAL A 5 2.04 0.59 7.50
C VAL A 5 0.59 0.11 7.68
N PRO A 6 -0.12 -0.31 6.62
CA PRO A 6 -1.49 -0.78 6.72
C PRO A 6 -1.58 -2.15 7.39
N ARG A 7 -2.71 -2.41 8.05
CA ARG A 7 -3.04 -3.72 8.64
C ARG A 7 -4.01 -4.54 7.81
N TRP A 8 -4.69 -3.89 6.87
CA TRP A 8 -5.75 -4.48 6.07
C TRP A 8 -5.68 -3.96 4.65
N ARG A 9 -6.12 -4.80 3.73
CA ARG A 9 -6.40 -4.43 2.35
C ARG A 9 -7.79 -4.91 1.99
N ILE A 10 -8.61 -3.99 1.49
CA ILE A 10 -9.94 -4.27 0.98
C ILE A 10 -9.80 -4.23 -0.54
N LEU A 11 -10.13 -5.35 -1.18
CA LEU A 11 -10.11 -5.47 -2.63
C LEU A 11 -11.54 -5.49 -3.15
N PRO A 12 -11.80 -4.94 -4.34
CA PRO A 12 -13.05 -5.15 -5.04
C PRO A 12 -13.20 -6.61 -5.50
N ASP A 13 -14.27 -6.92 -6.22
CA ASP A 13 -14.47 -8.20 -6.89
C ASP A 13 -13.26 -8.61 -7.75
N ARG A 14 -13.23 -9.87 -8.18
CA ARG A 14 -12.03 -10.40 -8.83
C ARG A 14 -11.57 -9.59 -10.07
N VAL A 15 -12.50 -9.10 -10.88
CA VAL A 15 -12.17 -8.29 -12.07
C VAL A 15 -11.64 -6.92 -11.66
N GLY A 16 -12.29 -6.27 -10.69
CA GLY A 16 -11.81 -5.01 -10.14
C GLY A 16 -10.43 -5.17 -9.49
N SER A 17 -10.15 -6.33 -8.88
CA SER A 17 -8.89 -6.60 -8.22
C SER A 17 -7.74 -6.64 -9.23
N ASP A 18 -7.93 -7.31 -10.37
CA ASP A 18 -6.94 -7.34 -11.45
C ASP A 18 -6.62 -5.93 -11.97
N ALA A 19 -7.65 -5.11 -12.19
CA ALA A 19 -7.48 -3.72 -12.61
C ALA A 19 -6.77 -2.88 -11.53
N SER A 20 -7.14 -3.04 -10.26
CA SER A 20 -6.53 -2.31 -9.15
C SER A 20 -5.07 -2.68 -8.96
N ASN A 21 -4.71 -3.97 -9.09
CA ASN A 21 -3.35 -4.47 -9.00
C ASN A 21 -2.45 -3.82 -10.04
N ALA A 22 -2.88 -3.79 -11.31
CA ALA A 22 -2.13 -3.17 -12.39
C ALA A 22 -1.94 -1.66 -12.20
N TRP A 23 -2.96 -0.96 -11.68
CA TRP A 23 -2.88 0.48 -11.47
C TRP A 23 -1.90 0.88 -10.36
N GLN A 24 -1.80 0.06 -9.30
CA GLN A 24 -1.11 0.40 -8.07
C GLN A 24 0.18 -0.40 -7.85
N ASP A 25 0.69 -1.02 -8.92
CA ASP A 25 1.86 -1.90 -8.90
C ASP A 25 3.16 -1.17 -8.54
N ASN A 26 4.24 -1.94 -8.42
CA ASN A 26 5.55 -1.39 -8.11
C ASN A 26 6.21 -0.62 -9.27
N ILE A 27 5.78 -0.87 -10.51
CA ILE A 27 6.36 -0.27 -11.72
C ILE A 27 5.89 1.18 -11.86
N GLY A 28 4.60 1.42 -11.59
CA GLY A 28 4.00 2.75 -11.54
C GLY A 28 4.29 3.55 -10.28
N GLY A 29 5.05 2.97 -9.33
CA GLY A 29 5.35 3.59 -8.03
C GLY A 29 4.19 3.56 -7.03
N GLY A 30 3.24 2.65 -7.24
CA GLY A 30 2.10 2.46 -6.37
C GLY A 30 2.46 1.75 -5.05
N PRO A 31 1.49 1.71 -4.10
CA PRO A 31 1.71 1.19 -2.76
C PRO A 31 2.15 -0.29 -2.72
N LEU A 32 1.80 -1.11 -3.71
CA LEU A 32 2.21 -2.51 -3.73
C LEU A 32 3.73 -2.67 -3.79
N GLY A 33 4.45 -1.68 -4.33
CA GLY A 33 5.91 -1.71 -4.39
C GLY A 33 6.62 -1.68 -3.05
N TRP A 34 5.96 -1.26 -1.97
CA TRP A 34 6.56 -1.28 -0.63
C TRP A 34 5.78 -2.17 0.34
N THR A 35 4.47 -2.30 0.21
CA THR A 35 3.70 -3.18 1.10
C THR A 35 4.11 -4.63 0.92
N GLU A 36 4.36 -5.09 -0.31
CA GLU A 36 4.79 -6.47 -0.59
C GLU A 36 6.19 -6.80 -0.06
N LEU A 37 7.03 -5.78 0.18
CA LEU A 37 8.36 -5.95 0.77
C LEU A 37 8.31 -6.06 2.29
N LEU A 38 7.30 -5.46 2.93
CA LEU A 38 7.20 -5.35 4.38
C LEU A 38 6.19 -6.32 5.00
N LEU A 39 5.15 -6.69 4.24
CA LEU A 39 3.94 -7.33 4.76
C LEU A 39 3.63 -8.63 4.05
N GLN A 40 3.29 -9.65 4.83
CA GLN A 40 2.61 -10.84 4.35
C GLN A 40 1.10 -10.58 4.30
N ALA A 41 0.47 -10.88 3.17
CA ALA A 41 -0.98 -10.84 2.99
C ALA A 41 -1.62 -12.20 3.30
N LYS A 42 -2.74 -12.20 4.03
CA LYS A 42 -3.56 -13.38 4.28
C LYS A 42 -5.03 -13.08 4.03
N SER A 43 -5.66 -13.83 3.14
CA SER A 43 -7.09 -13.71 2.86
C SER A 43 -7.95 -14.12 4.06
N VAL A 44 -8.99 -13.34 4.34
CA VAL A 44 -9.96 -13.56 5.41
C VAL A 44 -11.33 -13.92 4.79
N PRO A 45 -11.98 -15.02 5.25
CA PRO A 45 -13.30 -15.39 4.75
C PRO A 45 -14.33 -14.34 5.18
N THR A 46 -15.02 -13.76 4.20
CA THR A 46 -15.93 -12.63 4.37
C THR A 46 -17.12 -12.79 3.44
N TYR A 47 -18.29 -12.33 3.90
CA TYR A 47 -19.55 -12.53 3.18
C TYR A 47 -20.40 -11.27 3.29
N LEU A 48 -21.20 -10.99 2.27
CA LEU A 48 -22.28 -10.00 2.36
C LEU A 48 -23.44 -10.58 3.15
N ASN A 49 -23.98 -9.78 4.06
CA ASN A 49 -25.17 -10.13 4.80
C ASN A 49 -26.35 -10.31 3.82
N ASP A 50 -27.03 -11.46 3.89
CA ASP A 50 -28.18 -11.84 3.07
C ASP A 50 -27.91 -11.97 1.54
N ASP A 51 -26.65 -11.92 1.09
CA ASP A 51 -26.26 -12.09 -0.33
C ASP A 51 -24.99 -12.96 -0.46
N TRP A 52 -25.11 -14.22 -0.04
CA TRP A 52 -23.99 -15.17 0.13
C TRP A 52 -23.32 -15.61 -1.18
N GLY A 53 -23.98 -15.42 -2.33
CA GLY A 53 -23.48 -15.81 -3.65
C GLY A 53 -22.77 -14.68 -4.40
N ARG A 54 -22.81 -13.45 -3.88
CA ARG A 54 -22.22 -12.29 -4.52
C ARG A 54 -20.73 -12.20 -4.21
N ASP A 55 -19.92 -12.15 -5.26
CA ASP A 55 -18.55 -11.66 -5.15
C ASP A 55 -18.60 -10.15 -4.90
N TRP A 56 -18.35 -9.77 -3.65
CA TRP A 56 -18.24 -8.37 -3.21
C TRP A 56 -16.80 -7.87 -3.27
N GLY A 57 -15.85 -8.81 -3.39
CA GLY A 57 -14.42 -8.59 -3.22
C GLY A 57 -13.83 -9.44 -2.12
N SER A 58 -12.73 -8.97 -1.56
CA SER A 58 -12.00 -9.71 -0.54
C SER A 58 -11.37 -8.80 0.50
N LEU A 59 -11.10 -9.40 1.65
CA LEU A 59 -10.37 -8.79 2.75
C LEU A 59 -9.07 -9.55 2.97
N GLU A 60 -7.96 -8.84 2.96
CA GLU A 60 -6.66 -9.38 3.34
C GLU A 60 -6.18 -8.72 4.64
N GLN A 61 -5.75 -9.54 5.58
CA GLN A 61 -5.00 -9.09 6.75
C GLN A 61 -3.52 -9.01 6.38
N PHE A 62 -2.89 -7.90 6.72
CA PHE A 62 -1.44 -7.75 6.63
C PHE A 62 -0.77 -8.03 7.98
N THR A 63 0.30 -8.82 7.93
CA THR A 63 1.21 -9.06 9.05
C THR A 63 2.64 -8.72 8.64
N PRO A 64 3.38 -7.89 9.41
CA PRO A 64 4.77 -7.59 9.10
C PRO A 64 5.65 -8.84 9.06
N TYR A 65 6.61 -8.88 8.12
CA TYR A 65 7.62 -9.93 8.10
C TYR A 65 8.52 -9.89 9.34
N ASP A 66 8.86 -8.69 9.81
CA ASP A 66 9.51 -8.47 11.10
C ASP A 66 8.53 -7.77 12.05
N PRO A 67 7.92 -8.49 13.01
CA PRO A 67 6.98 -7.91 13.96
C PRO A 67 7.66 -7.09 15.08
N SER A 68 9.00 -7.16 15.19
CA SER A 68 9.76 -6.40 16.19
C SER A 68 10.18 -5.02 15.70
N ALA A 69 10.09 -4.77 14.39
CA ALA A 69 10.41 -3.48 13.80
C ALA A 69 9.43 -2.39 14.26
N ALA A 70 9.98 -1.25 14.70
CA ALA A 70 9.22 -0.08 15.12
C ALA A 70 9.42 1.09 14.13
N PRO A 71 8.47 2.04 14.02
CA PRO A 71 8.66 3.26 13.24
C PRO A 71 9.90 4.04 13.70
N ALA A 72 10.62 4.62 12.74
CA ALA A 72 11.76 5.48 13.03
C ALA A 72 11.34 6.85 13.59
N GLU A 73 12.15 7.41 14.48
CA GLU A 73 12.06 8.83 14.83
C GLU A 73 12.59 9.67 13.67
N LEU A 74 11.78 10.64 13.21
CA LEU A 74 12.13 11.47 12.06
C LEU A 74 12.79 12.77 12.52
N GLU A 75 13.99 13.05 12.01
CA GLU A 75 14.59 14.37 12.09
C GLU A 75 14.02 15.26 10.97
N ILE A 76 13.58 16.47 11.33
CA ILE A 76 12.89 17.38 10.42
C ILE A 76 13.61 18.72 10.41
N THR A 77 13.99 19.19 9.22
CA THR A 77 14.64 20.49 9.01
C THR A 77 13.80 21.35 8.07
N THR A 78 13.75 22.65 8.36
CA THR A 78 13.10 23.65 7.49
C THR A 78 14.17 24.50 6.83
N VAL A 79 14.05 24.71 5.52
CA VAL A 79 15.00 25.51 4.72
C VAL A 79 14.25 26.46 3.79
N THR A 80 14.75 27.69 3.63
CA THR A 80 14.25 28.63 2.61
C THR A 80 14.89 28.33 1.26
N ARG A 81 14.07 28.26 0.20
CA ARG A 81 14.50 27.96 -1.17
C ARG A 81 13.88 28.95 -2.17
N SER A 82 14.52 29.09 -3.32
CA SER A 82 13.94 29.80 -4.47
C SER A 82 12.78 29.01 -5.07
N GLY A 83 11.77 29.68 -5.64
CA GLY A 83 10.68 29.02 -6.37
C GLY A 83 11.09 28.38 -7.70
N ARG A 84 12.35 28.54 -8.12
CA ARG A 84 12.98 27.86 -9.27
C ARG A 84 14.06 26.86 -8.85
N ALA A 85 14.22 26.61 -7.55
CA ALA A 85 15.15 25.60 -7.09
C ALA A 85 14.71 24.23 -7.62
N ASP A 86 15.66 23.46 -8.11
CA ASP A 86 15.46 22.09 -8.60
C ASP A 86 16.46 21.20 -7.87
N ASP A 87 15.97 20.09 -7.35
CA ASP A 87 16.78 19.09 -6.66
C ASP A 87 17.17 17.99 -7.67
N SER A 88 17.82 16.93 -7.19
CA SER A 88 18.08 15.77 -8.05
C SER A 88 16.76 15.16 -8.56
N PRO A 89 16.71 14.70 -9.83
CA PRO A 89 15.49 14.12 -10.39
C PRO A 89 14.96 12.95 -9.57
N ILE A 90 13.63 12.81 -9.52
CA ILE A 90 12.95 11.66 -8.91
C ILE A 90 13.30 10.39 -9.70
N ARG A 91 13.63 9.32 -8.98
CA ARG A 91 13.85 8.01 -9.59
C ARG A 91 12.53 7.43 -10.07
N ILE A 92 12.44 7.18 -11.38
CA ILE A 92 11.26 6.61 -12.04
C ILE A 92 11.55 5.29 -12.79
N ARG A 93 12.81 4.81 -12.74
CA ARG A 93 13.30 3.56 -13.34
C ARG A 93 14.43 2.98 -12.47
#